data_AF-A0A957J2N2-F1
#
_entry.id   AF-A0A957J2N2-F1
#
_cell.length_a   1.000
_cell.length_b   1.000
_cell.length_c   1.000
_cell.angle_alpha   90.00
_cell.angle_beta   90.00
_cell.angle_gamma   90.00
#
_symmetry.space_group_name_H-M   'P 1'
#
loop_
_entity.id
_entity.type
_entity.pdbx_description
1 polymer ?
#
loop_
_entity_poly.entity_id
_entity_poly.type
_entity_poly.pdbx_seq_one_letter_code
_entity_poly.pdbx_strand_id
1 'polypeptide(L)' 'EAADKADRGTELHITLKKDAEEFATEWKLRQIIKKHSDFVRFPVYVGEEQANQQESLWRKRPSDV' A
#
# COMPACT_ATOMS: atom_id res chain seq x y z
N GLU A 1 29.53 2.52 -7.78
CA GLU A 1 29.07 1.28 -8.42
C GLU A 1 27.77 1.58 -9.17
N ALA A 2 27.51 0.88 -10.27
CA ALA A 2 26.25 1.02 -11.00
C ALA A 2 25.13 0.36 -10.19
N ALA A 3 23.98 1.03 -10.05
CA ALA A 3 22.82 0.46 -9.39
C ALA A 3 22.17 -0.57 -10.31
N ASP A 4 21.81 -1.74 -9.77
CA ASP A 4 21.15 -2.83 -10.52
C ASP A 4 19.79 -2.42 -11.11
N LYS A 5 19.19 -1.35 -10.59
CA LYS A 5 17.91 -0.79 -11.06
C LYS A 5 18.14 0.48 -11.89
N ALA A 6 17.66 0.48 -13.13
CA ALA A 6 17.78 1.61 -14.04
C ALA A 6 16.87 2.80 -13.66
N ASP A 7 15.73 2.52 -13.03
CA ASP A 7 14.69 3.51 -12.73
C ASP A 7 14.69 4.01 -11.28
N ARG A 8 14.32 5.27 -11.10
CA ARG A 8 14.16 5.89 -9.77
C ARG A 8 13.13 5.16 -8.91
N GLY A 9 13.36 5.16 -7.59
CA GLY A 9 12.50 4.50 -6.60
C GLY A 9 12.98 3.10 -6.23
N THR A 10 12.18 2.36 -5.46
CA THR A 10 12.57 1.08 -4.86
C THR A 10 11.64 -0.03 -5.32
N GLU A 11 12.21 -1.18 -5.69
CA GLU A 11 11.48 -2.39 -6.02
C GLU A 11 11.84 -3.49 -5.02
N LEU A 12 10.85 -4.22 -4.51
CA LEU A 12 11.05 -5.32 -3.58
C LEU A 12 10.27 -6.54 -4.06
N HIS A 13 10.96 -7.66 -4.26
CA HIS A 13 10.36 -8.96 -4.56
C HIS A 13 10.49 -9.84 -3.31
N ILE A 14 9.37 -10.32 -2.79
CA ILE A 14 9.33 -11.13 -1.57
C ILE A 14 8.87 -12.54 -1.94
N THR A 15 9.75 -13.52 -1.76
CA THR A 15 9.37 -14.93 -1.86
C THR A 15 8.69 -15.37 -0.57
N LEU A 16 7.40 -15.68 -0.66
CA LEU A 16 6.62 -16.13 0.49
C LEU A 16 6.95 -17.57 0.86
N LYS A 17 6.84 -17.85 2.16
CA LYS A 17 6.86 -19.23 2.68
C LYS A 17 5.52 -19.91 2.41
N LYS A 18 5.49 -21.24 2.46
CA LYS A 18 4.26 -22.05 2.20
C LYS A 18 3.11 -21.74 3.16
N ASP A 19 3.42 -21.36 4.40
CA ASP A 19 2.43 -20.96 5.41
C ASP A 19 1.96 -19.51 5.26
N ALA A 20 2.60 -18.73 4.38
CA ALA A 20 2.34 -17.32 4.17
C ALA A 20 1.69 -17.03 2.80
N GLU A 21 1.22 -18.05 2.08
CA GLU A 21 0.61 -17.89 0.76
C GLU A 21 -0.64 -17.00 0.79
N GLU A 22 -1.33 -16.89 1.93
CA GLU A 22 -2.48 -16.01 2.10
C GLU A 22 -2.17 -14.53 1.83
N PHE A 23 -0.92 -14.10 2.04
CA PHE A 23 -0.50 -12.71 1.80
C PHE A 23 -0.35 -12.38 0.31
N ALA A 24 -0.31 -13.39 -0.57
CA ALA A 24 -0.37 -13.17 -2.01
C ALA A 24 -1.82 -12.96 -2.51
N THR A 25 -2.83 -13.09 -1.64
CA THR A 25 -4.23 -12.90 -2.04
C THR A 25 -4.60 -11.41 -2.01
N GLU A 26 -5.28 -10.97 -3.06
CA GLU A 26 -5.70 -9.58 -3.23
C GLU A 26 -6.56 -9.09 -2.06
N TRP A 27 -7.50 -9.92 -1.61
CA TRP A 27 -8.37 -9.60 -0.47
C TRP A 27 -7.57 -9.33 0.80
N LYS A 28 -6.60 -10.19 1.13
CA LYS A 28 -5.77 -10.05 2.33
C LYS A 28 -4.91 -8.78 2.26
N LEU A 29 -4.31 -8.50 1.10
CA LEU A 29 -3.52 -7.29 0.88
C LEU A 29 -4.35 -6.03 1.11
N ARG A 30 -5.56 -5.97 0.54
CA ARG A 30 -6.48 -4.85 0.73
C ARG A 30 -6.86 -4.66 2.20
N GLN A 31 -7.13 -5.74 2.92
CA GLN A 31 -7.43 -5.68 4.36
C GLN A 31 -6.25 -5.14 5.17
N ILE A 32 -5.02 -5.55 4.86
CA ILE A 32 -3.80 -5.08 5.53
C ILE A 32 -3.60 -3.59 5.26
N ILE A 33 -3.72 -3.17 4.00
CA ILE A 33 -3.61 -1.76 3.59
C ILE A 33 -4.66 -0.92 4.32
N LYS A 34 -5.92 -1.35 4.31
CA LYS A 34 -7.01 -0.64 5.00
C LYS A 34 -6.82 -0.58 6.52
N LYS A 35 -6.19 -1.59 7.13
CA LYS A 35 -5.94 -1.61 8.57
C LYS A 35 -4.77 -0.72 9.00
N HIS A 36 -3.70 -0.66 8.20
CA HIS A 36 -2.42 -0.07 8.61
C HIS A 36 -1.98 1.13 7.79
N SER A 37 -2.51 1.30 6.59
CA SER A 37 -2.00 2.24 5.59
C SER A 37 -3.10 3.00 4.84
N ASP A 38 -4.33 2.98 5.37
CA ASP A 38 -5.48 3.59 4.70
C ASP A 38 -5.24 5.09 4.45
N PHE A 39 -4.79 5.81 5.49
CA PHE A 39 -4.61 7.28 5.46
C PHE A 39 -3.18 7.73 5.10
N VAL A 40 -2.45 6.89 4.36
CA VAL A 40 -1.16 7.28 3.76
C VAL A 40 -1.42 8.35 2.69
N ARG A 41 -0.56 9.36 2.65
CA ARG A 41 -0.73 10.55 1.79
C ARG A 41 -0.64 10.23 0.29
N PHE A 42 0.02 9.14 -0.06
CA PHE A 42 0.21 8.70 -1.44
C PHE A 42 -0.81 7.61 -1.79
N PRO A 43 -1.27 7.56 -3.06
CA PRO A 43 -2.10 6.46 -3.52
C PRO A 43 -1.32 5.14 -3.47
N VAL A 44 -1.95 4.12 -2.92
CA VAL A 44 -1.47 2.74 -2.88
C VAL A 44 -2.38 1.91 -3.77
N TYR A 45 -1.80 1.23 -4.76
CA TYR A 45 -2.51 0.41 -5.71
C TYR A 45 -2.30 -1.07 -5.43
N VAL A 46 -3.36 -1.87 -5.60
CA VAL A 46 -3.30 -3.32 -5.66
C VAL A 46 -3.88 -3.73 -7.02
N GLY A 47 -3.03 -4.18 -7.94
CA GLY A 47 -3.41 -4.32 -9.33
C GLY A 47 -3.73 -2.97 -9.95
N GLU A 48 -4.93 -2.83 -10.53
CA GLU A 48 -5.39 -1.60 -11.18
C GLU A 48 -6.22 -0.69 -10.25
N GLU A 49 -6.57 -1.15 -9.05
CA GLU A 49 -7.43 -0.40 -8.14
C GLU A 49 -6.65 0.25 -6.99
N GLN A 50 -7.09 1.45 -6.59
CA GLN A 50 -6.58 2.13 -5.41
C GLN A 50 -7.15 1.48 -4.14
N ALA A 51 -6.28 1.07 -3.22
CA ALA A 51 -6.63 0.34 -2.02
C ALA A 51 -6.76 1.19 -0.74
N ASN A 52 -6.30 2.45 -0.75
CA ASN A 52 -6.21 3.30 0.45
C ASN A 52 -7.02 4.61 0.34
N GLN A 53 -7.56 5.05 1.49
CA GLN A 53 -8.26 6.32 1.65
C GLN A 53 -7.30 7.46 2.07
N GLN A 54 -6.83 8.26 1.10
CA GLN A 54 -5.85 9.33 1.36
C GLN A 54 -6.31 10.40 2.38
N GLU A 55 -7.63 10.60 2.52
CA GLU A 55 -8.20 11.65 3.36
C GLU A 55 -8.66 11.11 4.71
N SER A 56 -7.98 11.57 5.76
CA SER A 56 -8.40 11.35 7.15
C SER A 56 -9.20 12.56 7.65
N LEU A 57 -10.46 12.35 8.04
CA LEU A 57 -11.35 13.41 8.54
C LEU A 57 -10.79 14.13 9.78
N TRP A 58 -10.06 13.43 10.66
CA TRP A 58 -9.42 14.03 11.84
C TRP A 58 -8.25 14.97 11.53
N ARG A 59 -7.72 14.97 10.30
CA ARG A 59 -6.72 15.96 9.85
C ARG A 59 -7.38 17.20 9.24
N LYS A 60 -8.69 17.17 8.97
CA LYS A 60 -9.44 18.32 8.50
C LYS A 60 -9.87 19.17 9.69
N ARG A 61 -9.98 20.49 9.48
CA ARG A 61 -10.56 21.36 10.50
C ARG A 61 -12.05 21.03 10.61
N PRO A 62 -12.68 21.19 11.78
CA PRO A 62 -14.12 20.96 11.94
C PRO A 62 -15.01 21.78 11.00
N SER A 63 -14.50 22.88 10.45
CA SER A 63 -15.18 23.69 9.42
C SER A 63 -15.15 23.08 8.01
N ASP A 64 -14.23 22.14 7.78
CA ASP A 64 -13.90 21.56 6.48
C ASP A 64 -14.40 20.09 6.38
N VAL A 65 -15.14 19.61 7.39
CA VAL A 65 -15.76 18.27 7.48
C VAL A 65 -17.27 18.37 7.23
#